data_AF-A0A2N3EQY1-F1
#
_entry.id   AF-A0A2N3EQY1-F1
#
_cell.length_a   1.000
_cell.length_b   1.000
_cell.length_c   1.000
_cell.angle_alpha   90.00
_cell.angle_beta   90.00
_cell.angle_gamma   90.00
#
_symmetry.space_group_name_H-M   'P 1'
#
loop_
_entity.id
_entity.type
_entity.pdbx_description
1 polymer ?
#
loop_
_entity_poly.entity_id
_entity_poly.type
_entity_poly.pdbx_seq_one_letter_code
_entity_poly.pdbx_strand_id
1 'polypeptide(L)'
;MRDIDMEVTDARVIIDFARTGLTTETLVARVREVLPLLCALLSADDAFFKLSEDELAVRERGYLAINMMCQGATQKATSWAELLQAIADGSESIADHGFPEFEGGQSLDV
;
A
#
# COMPACT_ATOMS: atom_id res chain seq x y z
N MET A 1 0.61 16.60 -7.59
CA MET A 1 1.63 15.88 -6.79
C MET A 1 2.73 16.87 -6.48
N ARG A 2 2.99 17.16 -5.20
CA ARG A 2 4.09 18.05 -4.79
C ARG A 2 5.33 17.19 -4.59
N ASP A 3 6.44 17.59 -5.20
CA ASP A 3 7.71 16.87 -5.19
C ASP A 3 8.19 16.60 -3.75
N ILE A 4 8.48 15.33 -3.47
CA ILE A 4 9.14 14.88 -2.24
C ILE A 4 10.63 15.12 -2.46
N ASP A 5 11.23 15.96 -1.61
CA ASP A 5 12.68 16.17 -1.62
C ASP A 5 13.36 14.93 -1.04
N MET A 6 13.95 14.13 -1.91
CA MET A 6 14.65 12.89 -1.58
C MET A 6 16.15 13.08 -1.81
N GLU A 7 16.94 12.93 -0.75
CA GLU A 7 18.40 12.94 -0.83
C GLU A 7 18.93 11.54 -0.50
N VAL A 8 19.73 10.98 -1.42
CA VAL A 8 20.37 9.68 -1.23
C VAL A 8 21.85 9.93 -0.97
N THR A 9 22.32 9.54 0.22
CA THR A 9 23.73 9.63 0.62
C THR A 9 24.22 8.24 1.01
N ASP A 10 25.06 7.63 0.18
CA ASP A 10 25.54 6.24 0.33
C ASP A 10 24.37 5.24 0.51
N ALA A 11 24.29 4.55 1.65
CA ALA A 11 23.20 3.62 2.01
C ALA A 11 22.05 4.30 2.77
N ARG A 12 22.02 5.63 2.82
CA ARG A 12 21.08 6.40 3.63
C ARG A 12 20.16 7.20 2.71
N VAL A 13 18.85 7.04 2.93
CA VAL A 13 17.82 7.86 2.28
C VAL A 13 17.29 8.83 3.31
N ILE A 14 17.37 10.14 3.00
CA ILE A 14 16.78 11.20 3.80
C ILE A 14 15.53 11.68 3.04
N ILE A 15 14.38 11.55 3.69
CA ILE A 15 13.09 11.97 3.15
C ILE A 15 12.61 13.13 4.01
N ASP A 16 12.46 14.31 3.42
CA ASP A 16 11.88 15.46 4.12
C ASP A 16 10.35 15.35 4.14
N PHE A 17 9.83 15.07 5.33
CA PHE A 17 8.38 14.95 5.58
C PHE A 17 7.76 16.25 6.15
N ALA A 18 8.51 17.35 6.28
CA ALA A 18 7.98 18.61 6.80
C ALA A 18 6.74 19.10 6.00
N ARG A 19 6.63 18.68 4.74
CA ARG A 19 5.56 19.08 3.81
C ARG A 19 4.38 18.11 3.78
N THR A 20 4.45 16.95 4.45
CA THR A 20 3.37 15.95 4.44
C THR A 20 2.41 16.07 5.62
N GLY A 21 2.72 16.91 6.62
CA GLY A 21 1.92 17.07 7.84
C GLY A 21 1.99 15.87 8.78
N LEU A 22 2.89 14.92 8.53
CA LEU A 22 3.08 13.74 9.37
C LEU A 22 3.94 14.07 10.58
N THR A 23 3.53 13.64 11.76
CA THR A 23 4.36 13.74 12.96
C THR A 23 5.49 12.71 12.93
N THR A 24 6.57 12.95 13.68
CA THR A 24 7.67 11.98 13.83
C THR A 24 7.17 10.63 14.34
N GLU A 25 6.16 10.60 15.20
CA GLU A 25 5.55 9.36 15.71
C GLU A 25 4.82 8.58 14.61
N THR A 26 4.01 9.25 13.78
CA THR A 26 3.33 8.60 12.66
C THR A 26 4.34 8.08 11.63
N LEU A 27 5.42 8.83 11.37
CA LEU A 27 6.49 8.38 10.49
C LEU A 27 7.20 7.15 11.03
N VAL A 28 7.56 7.13 12.31
CA VAL A 28 8.19 5.96 12.95
C VAL A 28 7.27 4.74 12.87
N ALA A 29 5.96 4.91 13.08
CA ALA A 29 5.01 3.82 12.93
C ALA A 29 4.99 3.28 11.50
N ARG A 30 4.92 4.15 10.49
CA ARG A 30 4.96 3.74 9.07
C ARG A 30 6.27 3.08 8.67
N VAL A 31 7.41 3.59 9.15
CA VAL A 31 8.71 2.98 8.89
C VAL A 31 8.78 1.58 9.52
N ARG A 32 8.25 1.38 10.73
CA ARG A 32 8.19 0.05 11.36
C ARG A 32 7.31 -0.94 10.59
N GLU A 33 6.27 -0.47 9.93
CA GLU A 33 5.42 -1.30 9.07
C GLU A 33 6.11 -1.65 7.73
N VAL A 34 6.75 -0.67 7.09
CA VAL A 34 7.25 -0.80 5.71
C VAL A 34 8.65 -1.40 5.64
N LEU A 35 9.55 -1.06 6.56
CA LEU A 35 10.95 -1.48 6.49
C LEU A 35 11.13 -3.02 6.49
N PRO A 36 10.42 -3.81 7.31
CA PRO A 36 10.52 -5.27 7.26
C PRO A 36 10.11 -5.84 5.90
N LEU A 37 9.11 -5.23 5.24
CA LEU A 37 8.66 -5.66 3.92
C LEU A 37 9.71 -5.38 2.85
N LEU A 38 10.35 -4.21 2.91
CA LEU A 38 11.47 -3.87 2.03
C LEU A 38 12.66 -4.82 2.22
N CYS A 39 13.03 -5.14 3.46
CA CYS A 39 14.09 -6.10 3.74
C CYS A 39 13.75 -7.52 3.22
N ALA A 40 12.50 -7.94 3.38
CA ALA A 40 12.03 -9.22 2.85
C ALA A 40 12.07 -9.25 1.31
N LEU A 41 11.70 -8.15 0.65
CA LEU A 41 11.78 -7.99 -0.80
C LEU A 41 13.22 -8.13 -1.30
N LEU A 42 14.17 -7.41 -0.68
CA LEU A 42 15.59 -7.50 -1.03
C LEU A 42 16.15 -8.90 -0.79
N SER A 43 15.76 -9.55 0.31
CA SER A 43 16.17 -10.93 0.61
C SER A 43 15.61 -11.93 -0.41
N ALA A 44 14.38 -11.70 -0.89
CA ALA A 44 13.77 -12.52 -1.92
C ALA A 44 14.45 -12.34 -3.28
N ASP A 45 14.84 -11.11 -3.63
CA ASP A 45 15.60 -10.80 -4.84
C ASP A 45 16.96 -11.51 -4.84
N ASP A 46 17.71 -11.39 -3.74
CA ASP A 46 18.99 -12.10 -3.53
C ASP A 46 18.83 -13.63 -3.63
N ALA A 47 17.73 -14.17 -3.12
CA ALA A 47 17.45 -15.61 -3.20
C ALA A 47 17.10 -16.02 -4.63
N PHE A 48 16.34 -15.20 -5.35
CA PHE A 48 15.95 -15.43 -6.73
C PHE A 48 17.17 -15.50 -7.65
N PHE A 49 18.11 -14.57 -7.52
CA PHE A 49 19.35 -14.54 -8.32
C PHE A 49 20.28 -15.74 -8.09
N LYS A 50 20.11 -16.48 -6.98
CA LYS A 50 20.92 -17.67 -6.66
C LYS A 50 20.34 -18.97 -7.22
N LEU A 51 19.12 -18.93 -7.76
CA LEU A 51 18.46 -20.12 -8.32
C LEU A 51 19.10 -20.51 -9.66
N SER A 52 19.28 -21.81 -9.86
CA SER A 52 19.57 -22.38 -11.19
C SER A 52 18.35 -22.33 -12.11
N GLU A 53 18.54 -22.49 -13.42
CA GLU A 53 17.43 -22.49 -14.39
C GLU A 53 16.38 -23.58 -14.10
N ASP A 54 16.83 -24.80 -13.76
CA ASP A 54 15.94 -25.91 -13.39
C ASP A 54 15.11 -25.60 -12.14
N GLU A 55 15.73 -24.93 -11.17
CA GLU A 55 15.09 -24.49 -9.94
C GLU A 55 14.09 -23.34 -10.16
N LEU A 56 14.36 -22.49 -11.15
CA LEU A 56 13.47 -21.42 -11.56
C LEU A 56 12.23 -22.00 -12.23
N ALA A 57 12.42 -22.92 -13.19
CA ALA A 57 11.35 -23.56 -13.96
C ALA A 57 10.33 -24.30 -13.07
N VAL A 58 10.80 -24.90 -11.96
CA VAL A 58 9.91 -25.54 -10.97
C VAL A 58 9.04 -24.51 -10.23
N ARG A 59 9.53 -23.28 -10.05
CA ARG A 59 8.90 -22.22 -9.24
C ARG A 59 8.04 -21.24 -10.05
N GLU A 60 8.23 -21.15 -11.37
CA GLU A 60 7.49 -20.22 -12.26
C GLU A 60 5.96 -20.28 -12.08
N ARG A 61 5.40 -21.49 -12.00
CA ARG A 61 3.94 -21.64 -11.80
C ARG A 61 3.47 -21.11 -10.45
N GLY A 62 4.30 -21.23 -9.41
CA GLY A 62 4.02 -20.67 -8.09
C GLY A 62 4.05 -19.14 -8.12
N TYR A 63 5.04 -18.55 -8.79
CA TYR A 63 5.12 -17.09 -8.96
C TYR A 63 3.93 -16.54 -9.73
N LEU A 64 3.51 -17.21 -10.80
CA LEU A 64 2.34 -16.79 -11.57
C LEU A 64 1.07 -16.79 -10.72
N ALA A 65 0.86 -17.84 -9.91
CA ALA A 65 -0.29 -17.94 -9.02
C ALA A 65 -0.29 -16.81 -7.96
N ILE A 66 0.86 -16.54 -7.33
CA ILE A 66 0.99 -15.46 -6.35
C ILE A 66 0.76 -14.10 -7.02
N ASN A 67 1.33 -13.88 -8.21
CA ASN A 67 1.13 -12.64 -8.96
C ASN A 67 -0.35 -12.38 -9.26
N MET A 68 -1.10 -13.39 -9.70
CA MET A 68 -2.55 -13.27 -9.93
C MET A 68 -3.30 -12.90 -8.64
N MET A 69 -2.94 -13.51 -7.49
CA MET A 69 -3.53 -13.16 -6.20
C MET A 69 -3.23 -11.70 -5.81
N CYS A 70 -1.99 -11.25 -5.99
CA CYS A 70 -1.59 -9.87 -5.74
C CYS A 70 -2.32 -8.87 -6.63
N GLN A 71 -2.51 -9.19 -7.92
CA GLN A 71 -3.30 -8.37 -8.84
C GLN A 71 -4.76 -8.24 -8.39
N GLY A 72 -5.40 -9.35 -8.01
CA GLY A 72 -6.77 -9.32 -7.48
C GLY A 72 -6.90 -8.52 -6.18
N ALA A 73 -5.94 -8.66 -5.27
CA ALA A 73 -5.90 -7.88 -4.03
C ALA A 73 -5.72 -6.37 -4.31
N THR A 74 -4.84 -6.02 -5.25
CA THR A 74 -4.61 -4.63 -5.67
C THR A 74 -5.85 -4.03 -6.30
N GLN A 75 -6.48 -4.74 -7.24
CA GLN A 75 -7.72 -4.29 -7.87
C GLN A 75 -8.81 -4.05 -6.83
N LYS A 76 -8.97 -4.96 -5.87
CA LYS A 76 -9.92 -4.79 -4.77
C LYS A 76 -9.58 -3.55 -3.94
N ALA A 77 -8.33 -3.37 -3.52
CA ALA A 77 -7.92 -2.22 -2.74
C ALA A 77 -8.20 -0.90 -3.48
N THR A 78 -7.92 -0.83 -4.78
CA THR A 78 -8.22 0.32 -5.64
C THR A 78 -9.71 0.63 -5.65
N SER A 79 -10.58 -0.36 -5.91
CA SER A 79 -12.02 -0.14 -5.93
C SER A 79 -12.58 0.34 -4.58
N TRP A 80 -12.01 -0.14 -3.46
CA TRP A 80 -12.38 0.35 -2.14
C TRP A 80 -11.94 1.79 -1.90
N ALA A 81 -10.74 2.17 -2.36
CA ALA A 81 -10.26 3.54 -2.26
C ALA A 81 -11.12 4.51 -3.09
N GLU A 82 -11.51 4.11 -4.31
CA GLU A 82 -12.41 4.87 -5.18
C GLU A 82 -13.79 5.05 -4.52
N LEU A 83 -14.37 3.98 -3.97
CA LEU A 83 -15.63 4.04 -3.21
C LEU A 83 -15.53 4.96 -1.99
N LEU A 84 -14.46 4.85 -1.20
CA LEU A 84 -14.26 5.72 -0.04
C LEU A 84 -14.14 7.19 -0.45
N GLN A 85 -13.49 7.46 -1.59
CA GLN A 85 -13.42 8.80 -2.14
C GLN A 85 -14.80 9.31 -2.56
N ALA A 86 -15.59 8.49 -3.27
CA ALA A 86 -16.95 8.83 -3.70
C ALA A 86 -17.91 9.06 -2.52
N ILE A 87 -17.75 8.30 -1.44
CA ILE A 87 -18.48 8.53 -0.18
C ILE A 87 -18.03 9.86 0.46
N ALA A 88 -16.72 10.12 0.51
CA ALA A 88 -16.18 11.31 1.14
C ALA A 88 -16.51 12.61 0.39
N ASP A 89 -16.64 12.56 -0.94
CA ASP A 89 -17.04 13.70 -1.77
C ASP A 89 -18.57 13.83 -1.97
N GLY A 90 -19.33 12.86 -1.46
CA GLY A 90 -20.80 12.85 -1.47
C GLY A 90 -21.43 12.44 -2.80
N SER A 91 -20.64 11.94 -3.76
CA SER A 91 -21.15 11.39 -5.02
C SER A 91 -21.77 10.00 -4.87
N GLU A 92 -21.45 9.28 -3.79
CA GLU A 92 -21.99 7.97 -3.44
C GLU A 92 -22.38 7.91 -1.94
N SER A 93 -23.39 7.13 -1.58
CA SER A 93 -23.83 6.98 -0.19
C SER A 93 -23.38 5.64 0.37
N ILE A 94 -22.71 5.63 1.53
CA ILE A 94 -22.30 4.37 2.18
C ILE A 94 -23.49 3.46 2.53
N ALA A 95 -24.70 4.02 2.65
CA ALA A 95 -25.93 3.28 2.86
C ALA A 95 -26.22 2.26 1.74
N ASP A 96 -25.86 2.59 0.50
CA ASP A 96 -26.05 1.73 -0.66
C ASP A 96 -25.07 0.54 -0.69
N HIS A 97 -24.09 0.53 0.21
CA HIS A 97 -23.03 -0.50 0.31
C HIS A 97 -23.08 -1.30 1.61
N GLY A 98 -24.27 -1.42 2.21
CA GLY A 98 -24.51 -2.32 3.34
C GLY A 98 -24.42 -1.67 4.72
N PHE A 99 -24.49 -0.33 4.78
CA PHE A 99 -24.57 0.41 6.03
C PHE A 99 -25.77 1.39 6.04
N PRO A 100 -27.01 0.88 5.92
CA PRO A 100 -28.22 1.71 5.80
C PRO A 100 -28.45 2.64 7.01
N GLU A 101 -27.83 2.37 8.16
CA GLU A 101 -27.89 3.23 9.35
C GLU A 101 -27.29 4.63 9.15
N PHE A 102 -26.48 4.84 8.10
CA PHE A 102 -25.95 6.16 7.75
C PHE A 102 -26.79 6.89 6.69
N GLU A 103 -27.94 6.33 6.31
CA GLU A 103 -28.89 6.99 5.41
C GLU A 103 -29.52 8.22 6.12
N GLY A 104 -29.44 9.39 5.49
CA GLY A 104 -30.10 10.60 5.99
C GLY A 104 -29.21 11.63 6.70
N GLY A 105 -27.87 11.49 6.66
CA GLY A 105 -26.95 12.59 6.92
C GLY A 105 -27.03 13.21 8.33
N GLN A 106 -27.29 12.41 9.36
CA GLN A 106 -27.08 12.87 10.73
C GLN A 106 -25.58 13.08 10.94
N SER A 107 -25.14 14.34 10.86
CA SER A 107 -23.83 14.77 11.31
C SER A 107 -23.66 14.34 12.76
N LEU A 108 -22.77 13.38 13.00
CA LEU A 108 -22.26 13.13 14.34
C LEU A 108 -21.33 14.31 14.66
N ASP A 109 -21.88 15.34 15.31
CA ASP A 109 -21.06 16.34 15.97
C ASP A 109 -20.25 15.62 17.06
N VAL A 110 -18.96 15.43 16.81
CA VAL A 110 -17.95 14.96 17.78
C VAL A 110 -16.85 16.00 17.87
#